data_AF-T0LCG3-F1
#
_entry.id   AF-T0LCG3-F1
#
_cell.length_a   1.000
_cell.length_b   1.000
_cell.length_c   1.000
_cell.angle_alpha   90.00
_cell.angle_beta   90.00
_cell.angle_gamma   90.00
#
_symmetry.space_group_name_H-M   'P 1'
#
loop_
_entity.id
_entity.type
_entity.pdbx_description
1 polymer ?
#
loop_
_entity_poly.entity_id
_entity_poly.type
_entity_poly.pdbx_seq_one_letter_code
_entity_poly.pdbx_strand_id
1 'polypeptide(L)'
;MNRYIKDEEVEAIFGLLKLKQKHRIKQFIKAKKMTRLQTRTLLHVYALCNYPNVKLIEDLSILLNLNSKFIAKWFFDYNNLFQRKLSRQSIHISSCDLLIIYYKEKSNIYKQMQKNKINNYSNFNILN
;
A
#
# COMPACT_ATOMS: atom_id res chain seq x y z
N MET A 1 -8.12 -7.64 25.23
CA MET A 1 -7.92 -6.19 25.47
C MET A 1 -7.72 -5.52 24.12
N ASN A 2 -8.78 -4.99 23.49
CA ASN A 2 -8.68 -4.27 22.21
C ASN A 2 -8.06 -2.89 22.50
N ARG A 3 -6.76 -2.73 22.23
CA ARG A 3 -6.16 -1.40 22.24
C ARG A 3 -6.61 -0.68 20.98
N TYR A 4 -7.50 0.28 21.13
CA TYR A 4 -7.75 1.29 20.11
C TYR A 4 -6.47 2.11 19.98
N ILE A 5 -5.85 2.09 18.79
CA ILE A 5 -4.71 2.94 18.47
C ILE A 5 -5.26 4.36 18.35
N LYS A 6 -4.71 5.30 19.10
CA LYS A 6 -5.15 6.70 19.05
C LYS A 6 -4.60 7.40 17.81
N ASP A 7 -5.32 8.39 17.29
CA ASP A 7 -4.90 9.12 16.09
C ASP A 7 -3.52 9.77 16.27
N GLU A 8 -3.17 10.23 17.49
CA GLU A 8 -1.85 10.79 17.77
C GLU A 8 -0.73 9.76 17.67
N GLU A 9 -1.01 8.50 18.03
CA GLU A 9 -0.03 7.41 17.88
C GLU A 9 0.20 7.08 16.41
N VAL A 10 -0.85 7.13 15.59
CA VAL A 10 -0.76 6.95 14.14
C VAL A 10 0.06 8.07 13.51
N GLU A 11 -0.26 9.32 13.78
CA GLU A 11 0.50 10.48 13.26
C GLU A 11 1.96 10.44 13.72
N ALA A 12 2.24 10.01 14.96
CA ALA A 12 3.59 9.79 15.45
C ALA A 12 4.33 8.71 14.65
N ILE A 13 3.66 7.58 14.32
CA ILE A 13 4.23 6.54 13.45
C ILE A 13 4.58 7.11 12.08
N PHE A 14 3.68 7.85 11.44
CA PHE A 14 3.97 8.50 10.15
C PHE A 14 5.12 9.50 10.23
N GLY A 15 5.18 10.29 11.30
CA GLY A 15 6.30 11.19 11.60
C GLY A 15 7.64 10.45 11.68
N LEU A 16 7.70 9.37 12.47
CA LEU A 16 8.90 8.53 12.61
C LEU A 16 9.32 7.89 11.27
N LEU A 17 8.36 7.39 10.49
CA LEU A 17 8.60 6.82 9.16
C LEU A 17 9.15 7.88 8.20
N LYS A 18 8.59 9.09 8.20
CA LYS A 18 9.05 10.22 7.38
C LYS A 18 10.48 10.61 7.72
N LEU A 19 10.83 10.68 9.01
CA LEU A 19 12.21 10.94 9.46
C LEU A 19 13.16 9.85 8.97
N LYS A 20 12.79 8.57 9.12
CA LYS A 20 13.60 7.44 8.64
C LYS A 20 13.84 7.47 7.12
N GLN A 21 12.89 8.00 6.36
CA GLN A 21 12.99 8.10 4.90
C GLN A 21 13.82 9.27 4.39
N LYS A 22 13.89 10.39 5.12
CA LYS A 22 14.77 11.51 4.75
C LYS A 22 16.22 11.06 4.51
N HIS A 23 16.67 10.02 5.22
CA HIS A 23 17.99 9.42 5.03
C HIS A 23 18.12 8.50 3.80
N ARG A 24 17.00 8.03 3.22
CA ARG A 24 16.94 7.07 2.10
C ARG A 24 16.56 7.69 0.75
N ILE A 25 15.89 8.85 0.73
CA ILE A 25 15.34 9.47 -0.49
C ILE A 25 16.44 9.84 -1.52
N LYS A 26 17.68 10.11 -1.09
CA LYS A 26 18.80 10.39 -2.02
C LYS A 26 19.13 9.25 -2.99
N GLN A 27 18.60 8.03 -2.78
CA GLN A 27 18.94 6.84 -3.57
C GLN A 27 17.85 6.38 -4.56
N PHE A 28 16.70 7.05 -4.64
CA PHE A 28 15.53 6.56 -5.40
C PHE A 28 15.47 6.97 -6.89
N ILE A 29 16.59 7.40 -7.49
CA ILE A 29 16.61 7.91 -8.87
C ILE A 29 16.50 6.79 -9.93
N LYS A 30 16.66 5.51 -9.59
CA LYS A 30 16.45 4.41 -10.55
C LYS A 30 15.03 3.86 -10.48
N ALA A 31 14.39 3.77 -11.64
CA ALA A 31 13.05 3.21 -11.87
C ALA A 31 12.93 1.78 -11.31
N LYS A 32 12.63 1.67 -10.01
CA LYS A 32 12.44 0.39 -9.36
C LYS A 32 10.98 -0.01 -9.55
N LYS A 33 10.76 -1.17 -10.18
CA LYS A 33 9.45 -1.81 -10.28
C LYS A 33 8.82 -1.88 -8.88
N MET A 34 7.54 -1.49 -8.78
CA MET A 34 6.80 -1.59 -7.53
C MET A 34 6.80 -3.03 -7.02
N THR A 35 6.94 -3.18 -5.70
CA THR A 35 6.78 -4.46 -5.02
C THR A 35 5.31 -4.88 -5.01
N ARG A 36 5.06 -6.19 -4.86
CA ARG A 36 3.70 -6.74 -4.75
C ARG A 36 2.88 -6.07 -3.64
N LEU A 37 3.50 -5.74 -2.50
CA LEU A 37 2.83 -5.06 -1.40
C LEU A 37 2.42 -3.63 -1.77
N GLN A 38 3.33 -2.87 -2.40
CA GLN A 38 3.03 -1.52 -2.88
C GLN A 38 1.86 -1.54 -3.88
N THR A 39 1.89 -2.45 -4.86
CA THR A 39 0.82 -2.57 -5.86
C THR A 39 -0.51 -2.94 -5.22
N ARG A 40 -0.55 -3.95 -4.34
CA ARG A 40 -1.79 -4.38 -3.69
C ARG A 40 -2.37 -3.29 -2.78
N THR A 41 -1.51 -2.56 -2.07
CA THR A 41 -1.96 -1.46 -1.20
C THR A 41 -2.55 -0.33 -2.04
N LEU A 42 -1.88 0.10 -3.13
CA LEU A 42 -2.42 1.13 -4.02
C LEU A 42 -3.74 0.72 -4.67
N LEU A 43 -3.87 -0.54 -5.11
CA LEU A 43 -5.11 -1.05 -5.69
C LEU A 43 -6.25 -1.09 -4.66
N HIS A 44 -5.97 -1.48 -3.41
CA HIS A 44 -6.98 -1.49 -2.35
C HIS A 44 -7.46 -0.07 -2.04
N VAL A 45 -6.53 0.88 -1.88
CA VAL A 45 -6.87 2.30 -1.68
C VAL A 45 -7.64 2.85 -2.87
N TYR A 46 -7.22 2.53 -4.09
CA TYR A 46 -7.92 2.94 -5.31
C TYR A 46 -9.36 2.44 -5.33
N ALA A 47 -9.62 1.20 -4.93
CA ALA A 47 -10.98 0.65 -4.86
C ALA A 47 -11.90 1.35 -3.84
N LEU A 48 -11.36 2.24 -3.00
CA LEU A 48 -12.11 3.02 -2.01
C LEU A 48 -12.13 4.52 -2.37
N CYS A 49 -11.02 5.01 -2.93
CA CYS A 49 -10.80 6.41 -3.25
C CYS A 49 -9.98 6.52 -4.54
N ASN A 50 -10.64 6.88 -5.65
CA ASN A 50 -10.00 6.98 -6.96
C ASN A 50 -9.30 8.35 -7.14
N TYR A 51 -9.70 9.35 -6.35
CA TYR A 51 -9.18 10.72 -6.39
C TYR A 51 -8.65 11.12 -5.01
N PRO A 52 -7.45 10.65 -4.63
CA PRO A 52 -6.89 10.92 -3.32
C PRO A 52 -6.56 12.40 -3.15
N ASN A 53 -6.79 12.92 -1.95
CA ASN A 53 -6.35 14.27 -1.57
C ASN A 53 -4.83 14.30 -1.29
N VAL A 54 -4.29 15.50 -1.09
CA VAL A 54 -2.84 15.70 -0.86
C VAL A 54 -2.35 14.91 0.36
N LYS A 55 -3.09 14.93 1.48
CA LYS A 55 -2.72 14.18 2.70
C LYS A 55 -2.62 12.67 2.43
N LEU A 56 -3.62 12.09 1.77
CA LEU A 56 -3.61 10.66 1.43
C LEU A 56 -2.45 10.28 0.50
N ILE A 57 -2.10 11.15 -0.46
CA ILE A 57 -0.93 10.96 -1.32
C ILE A 57 0.36 10.99 -0.49
N GLU A 58 0.50 11.93 0.44
CA GLU A 58 1.66 12.02 1.33
C GLU A 58 1.77 10.81 2.26
N ASP A 59 0.68 10.40 2.90
CA ASP A 59 0.65 9.24 3.78
C ASP A 59 1.00 7.97 3.00
N LEU A 60 0.47 7.79 1.79
CA LEU A 60 0.88 6.70 0.91
C LEU A 60 2.36 6.73 0.56
N SER A 61 2.90 7.93 0.31
CA SER A 61 4.32 8.11 -0.03
C SER A 61 5.23 7.64 1.09
N ILE A 62 4.86 7.97 2.33
CA ILE A 62 5.56 7.54 3.53
C ILE A 62 5.36 6.04 3.70
N LEU A 63 4.13 5.53 3.72
CA LEU A 63 3.89 4.14 4.06
C LEU A 63 4.49 3.16 3.05
N LEU A 64 4.44 3.51 1.76
CA LEU A 64 4.96 2.70 0.67
C LEU A 64 6.42 2.99 0.35
N ASN A 65 7.00 4.03 0.97
CA ASN A 65 8.34 4.54 0.67
C ASN A 65 8.52 4.76 -0.86
N LEU A 66 7.59 5.54 -1.42
CA LEU A 66 7.52 5.94 -2.82
C LEU A 66 7.48 7.47 -2.90
N ASN A 67 7.87 8.04 -4.05
CA ASN A 67 7.75 9.49 -4.25
C ASN A 67 6.26 9.88 -4.35
N SER A 68 5.84 10.96 -3.68
CA SER A 68 4.46 11.46 -3.75
C SER A 68 4.03 11.80 -5.18
N LYS A 69 4.94 12.37 -6.00
CA LYS A 69 4.69 12.61 -7.44
C LYS A 69 4.45 11.31 -8.21
N PHE A 70 5.15 10.24 -7.84
CA PHE A 70 4.94 8.92 -8.45
C PHE A 70 3.55 8.38 -8.10
N ILE A 71 3.11 8.50 -6.85
CA ILE A 71 1.77 8.08 -6.43
C ILE A 71 0.69 8.90 -7.14
N ALA A 72 0.81 10.23 -7.16
CA ALA A 72 -0.13 11.09 -7.87
C ALA A 72 -0.24 10.70 -9.36
N LYS A 73 0.90 10.49 -10.03
CA LYS A 73 0.94 10.01 -11.40
C LYS A 73 0.28 8.62 -11.55
N TRP A 74 0.55 7.69 -10.63
CA TRP A 74 -0.05 6.36 -10.66
C TRP A 74 -1.58 6.42 -10.59
N PHE A 75 -2.15 7.23 -9.71
CA PHE A 75 -3.61 7.41 -9.63
C PHE A 75 -4.18 8.05 -10.90
N PHE A 76 -3.49 9.06 -11.45
CA PHE A 76 -3.89 9.69 -12.71
C PHE A 76 -3.89 8.70 -13.88
N ASP A 77 -2.80 7.96 -14.07
CA ASP A 77 -2.66 6.97 -15.13
C ASP A 77 -3.68 5.83 -14.96
N TYR A 78 -3.88 5.34 -13.73
CA TYR A 78 -4.85 4.29 -13.43
C TYR A 78 -6.29 4.78 -13.69
N ASN A 79 -6.62 6.00 -13.27
CA ASN A 79 -7.91 6.61 -13.63
C ASN A 79 -8.10 6.64 -15.14
N ASN A 80 -7.14 7.15 -15.91
CA ASN A 80 -7.25 7.25 -17.37
C ASN A 80 -7.42 5.89 -18.06
N LEU A 81 -6.72 4.86 -17.59
CA LEU A 81 -6.85 3.51 -18.13
C LEU A 81 -8.20 2.86 -17.82
N PHE A 82 -8.75 3.14 -16.63
CA PHE A 82 -9.94 2.47 -16.11
C PHE A 82 -11.20 3.37 -16.07
N GLN A 83 -11.22 4.54 -16.74
CA GLN A 83 -12.40 5.44 -16.82
C GLN A 83 -13.67 4.79 -17.38
N ARG A 84 -13.58 3.56 -17.90
CA ARG A 84 -14.74 2.79 -18.36
C ARG A 84 -15.49 2.23 -17.13
N LYS A 85 -16.46 3.00 -16.61
CA LYS A 85 -17.63 2.59 -15.79
C LYS A 85 -17.61 2.75 -14.27
N LEU A 86 -16.58 3.31 -13.64
CA LEU A 86 -16.61 3.52 -12.18
C LEU A 86 -17.15 4.91 -11.83
N SER A 87 -18.23 4.96 -11.03
CA SER A 87 -18.67 6.18 -10.37
C SER A 87 -17.54 6.77 -9.52
N ARG A 88 -17.46 8.10 -9.39
CA ARG A 88 -16.45 8.73 -8.53
C ARG A 88 -16.59 8.19 -7.11
N GLN A 89 -15.62 7.38 -6.68
CA GLN A 89 -15.51 6.91 -5.30
C GLN A 89 -14.50 7.81 -4.56
N SER A 90 -14.97 8.43 -3.49
CA SER A 90 -14.19 9.35 -2.66
C SER A 90 -14.46 9.08 -1.18
N ILE A 91 -14.33 7.81 -0.77
CA ILE A 91 -14.39 7.47 0.65
C ILE A 91 -13.22 8.18 1.34
N HIS A 92 -13.50 8.85 2.45
CA HIS A 92 -12.46 9.43 3.28
C HIS A 92 -11.64 8.31 3.91
N ILE A 93 -10.32 8.32 3.67
CA ILE A 93 -9.38 7.34 4.22
C ILE A 93 -8.47 8.08 5.19
N SER A 94 -8.60 7.78 6.48
CA SER A 94 -7.68 8.31 7.49
C SER A 94 -6.31 7.63 7.42
N SER A 95 -5.31 8.22 8.07
CA SER A 95 -3.98 7.61 8.20
C SER A 95 -4.04 6.27 8.96
N CYS A 96 -5.01 6.11 9.87
CA CYS A 96 -5.26 4.87 10.60
C CYS A 96 -5.81 3.78 9.65
N ASP A 97 -6.82 4.12 8.85
CA ASP A 97 -7.38 3.23 7.83
C ASP A 97 -6.29 2.76 6.86
N LEU A 98 -5.40 3.68 6.47
CA LEU A 98 -4.31 3.37 5.56
C LEU A 98 -3.31 2.37 6.17
N LEU A 99 -2.96 2.50 7.45
CA LEU A 99 -2.13 1.52 8.15
C LEU A 99 -2.82 0.14 8.21
N ILE A 100 -4.11 0.11 8.50
CA ILE A 100 -4.90 -1.12 8.53
C ILE A 100 -4.88 -1.80 7.17
N ILE A 101 -5.14 -1.06 6.09
CA ILE A 101 -5.08 -1.57 4.70
C ILE A 101 -3.70 -2.16 4.40
N TYR A 102 -2.63 -1.42 4.70
CA TYR A 102 -1.27 -1.87 4.45
C TYR A 102 -0.93 -3.18 5.19
N TYR A 103 -1.24 -3.25 6.49
CA TYR A 103 -0.95 -4.47 7.28
C TYR A 103 -1.83 -5.64 6.86
N LYS A 104 -3.07 -5.39 6.46
CA LYS A 104 -3.97 -6.40 5.87
C LYS A 104 -3.39 -6.97 4.59
N GLU A 105 -2.95 -6.13 3.64
CA GLU A 105 -2.34 -6.59 2.40
C GLU A 105 -1.00 -7.30 2.64
N LYS A 106 -0.21 -6.84 3.60
CA LYS A 106 1.02 -7.51 4.03
C LYS A 106 0.73 -8.92 4.55
N SER A 107 -0.26 -9.07 5.43
CA SER A 107 -0.71 -10.37 5.95
C SER A 107 -1.21 -11.29 4.83
N ASN A 108 -2.00 -10.76 3.89
CA ASN A 108 -2.50 -11.53 2.75
C ASN A 108 -1.37 -12.09 1.89
N ILE A 109 -0.32 -11.30 1.64
CA ILE A 109 0.87 -11.77 0.90
C ILE A 109 1.56 -12.91 1.64
N TYR A 110 1.76 -12.79 2.96
CA TYR A 110 2.38 -13.85 3.75
C TYR A 110 1.56 -15.15 3.71
N LYS A 111 0.23 -15.06 3.86
CA LYS A 111 -0.66 -16.23 3.76
C LYS A 111 -0.56 -16.91 2.39
N GLN A 112 -0.52 -16.14 1.31
CA GLN A 112 -0.36 -16.66 -0.05
C GLN A 112 1.00 -17.36 -0.23
N MET A 113 2.08 -16.80 0.33
CA MET A 113 3.40 -17.43 0.28
C MET A 113 3.44 -18.76 1.03
N GLN A 114 2.79 -18.86 2.20
CA GLN A 114 2.71 -20.12 2.95
C GLN A 114 1.90 -21.18 2.20
N LYS A 115 0.74 -20.82 1.65
CA LYS A 115 -0.09 -21.73 0.84
C LYS A 115 0.68 -22.28 -0.36
N ASN A 116 1.42 -21.42 -1.05
CA ASN A 116 2.24 -21.85 -2.20
C ASN A 116 3.37 -22.81 -1.79
N LYS A 117 3.98 -22.60 -0.62
CA LYS A 117 4.97 -23.54 -0.09
C LYS A 117 4.35 -24.91 0.17
N ILE A 118 3.21 -24.95 0.88
CA ILE A 118 2.50 -26.20 1.18
C ILE A 118 2.16 -26.97 -0.10
N ASN A 119 1.57 -26.30 -1.10
CA ASN A 119 1.21 -26.92 -2.37
C ASN A 119 2.43 -27.50 -3.11
N ASN A 120 3.59 -26.83 -3.05
CA ASN A 120 4.81 -27.33 -3.68
C ASN A 120 5.33 -28.61 -2.99
N TYR A 121 5.23 -28.71 -1.66
CA TYR A 121 5.57 -29.94 -0.93
C TYR A 121 4.57 -31.07 -1.19
N SER A 122 3.27 -30.76 -1.27
CA SER A 122 2.24 -31.74 -1.60
C SER A 122 2.42 -32.31 -3.01
N ASN A 123 2.77 -31.48 -4.00
CA ASN A 123 3.02 -31.94 -5.37
C ASN A 123 4.29 -32.79 -5.49
N PHE A 124 5.32 -32.53 -4.68
CA PHE A 124 6.53 -33.35 -4.65
C PHE A 124 6.26 -34.76 -4.08
N ASN A 125 5.34 -34.89 -3.13
CA ASN A 125 5.03 -36.18 -2.49
C ASN A 125 4.05 -37.05 -3.31
N ILE A 126 3.49 -36.55 -4.42
CA ILE A 126 2.60 -37.31 -5.31
C ILE A 126 3.37 -37.85 -6.54
N LEU A 127 4.60 -37.39 -6.77
CA LEU A 127 5.45 -37.77 -7.91
C LEU A 127 6.58 -38.75 -7.55
N ASN A 128 6.62 -39.23 -6.30
CA ASN A 128 7.48 -40.32 -5.81
C ASN A 128 6.62 -41.50 -5.37
#